data_AF-A0A7V9V2T7-F1
#
_entry.id   AF-A0A7V9V2T7-F1
#
_cell.length_a   1.000
_cell.length_b   1.000
_cell.length_c   1.000
_cell.angle_alpha   90.00
_cell.angle_beta   90.00
_cell.angle_gamma   90.00
#
_symmetry.space_group_name_H-M   'P 1'
#
loop_
_entity.id
_entity.type
_entity.pdbx_description
1 polymer ?
#
loop_
_entity_poly.entity_id
_entity_poly.type
_entity_poly.pdbx_seq_one_letter_code
_entity_poly.pdbx_strand_id
1 'polypeptide(L)'
;QAQELLRYNEGGGGSWSGTSGDQWAMYFFKWLPGRTAGLFIKNHRPDICLPASGMTLRGGVNHKVITVNGVGLPVRSYVFESGRVLLHVYYFYWDGSAPEVTAKDQENWTAAGRLEAVRRGKRDVGTQMLELVAFGYDTQEAADAAAREQLARIIHRG
;
A
#
# COMPACT_ATOMS: atom_id res chain seq x y z
N GLN A 1 9.87 -1.94 19.38
CA GLN A 1 11.01 -1.95 18.44
C GLN A 1 10.57 -1.58 17.00
N ALA A 2 9.64 -2.29 16.35
CA ALA A 2 9.16 -1.90 15.01
C ALA A 2 8.43 -0.54 14.97
N GLN A 3 7.52 -0.28 15.91
CA GLN A 3 6.75 0.98 15.95
C GLN A 3 7.61 2.25 16.10
N GLU A 4 8.71 2.17 16.86
CA GLU A 4 9.62 3.31 17.04
C GLU A 4 10.45 3.62 15.79
N LEU A 5 10.77 2.60 15.00
CA LEU A 5 11.48 2.73 13.72
C LEU A 5 10.54 3.25 12.62
N LEU A 6 9.30 2.75 12.59
CA LEU A 6 8.32 3.04 11.53
C LEU A 6 7.49 4.31 11.81
N ARG A 7 7.47 4.79 13.07
CA ARG A 7 6.88 6.05 13.54
C ARG A 7 5.39 6.22 13.21
N TYR A 8 4.64 5.12 13.08
CA TYR A 8 3.18 5.17 12.92
C TYR A 8 2.46 5.42 14.25
N ASN A 9 1.28 6.05 14.19
CA ASN A 9 0.45 6.30 15.36
C ASN A 9 -0.44 5.09 15.69
N GLU A 10 -1.10 4.55 14.67
CA GLU A 10 -1.96 3.36 14.79
C GLU A 10 -1.55 2.38 13.69
N GLY A 11 -1.53 1.09 13.99
CA GLY A 11 -1.18 0.10 12.98
C GLY A 11 -0.64 -1.20 13.55
N GLY A 12 -0.25 -2.07 12.64
CA GLY A 12 0.27 -3.39 12.93
C GLY A 12 0.42 -4.21 11.65
N GLY A 13 0.86 -5.44 11.82
CA GLY A 13 0.93 -6.41 10.74
C GLY A 13 0.61 -7.81 11.23
N GLY A 14 0.27 -8.67 10.28
CA GLY A 14 -0.01 -10.08 10.54
C GLY A 14 0.20 -10.90 9.29
N SER A 15 0.37 -12.21 9.48
CA SER A 15 0.44 -13.19 8.39
C SER A 15 -0.53 -14.34 8.64
N TRP A 16 -1.02 -14.93 7.56
CA TRP A 16 -1.93 -16.07 7.61
C TRP A 16 -1.75 -16.96 6.38
N SER A 17 -2.25 -18.19 6.48
CA SER A 17 -2.41 -19.06 5.33
C SER A 17 -3.82 -18.92 4.77
N GLY A 18 -3.93 -18.71 3.47
CA GLY A 18 -5.18 -18.71 2.73
C GLY A 18 -5.81 -20.11 2.67
N THR A 19 -7.05 -20.19 2.20
CA THR A 19 -7.81 -21.45 2.12
C THR A 19 -7.17 -22.51 1.22
N SER A 20 -6.35 -22.10 0.25
CA SER A 20 -5.64 -23.00 -0.67
C SER A 20 -4.19 -23.28 -0.23
N GLY A 21 -3.78 -22.85 0.97
CA GLY A 21 -2.42 -23.00 1.49
C GLY A 21 -1.47 -21.83 1.14
N ASP A 22 -1.92 -20.88 0.32
CA ASP A 22 -1.17 -19.67 -0.05
C ASP A 22 -0.76 -18.87 1.19
N GLN A 23 0.44 -18.32 1.21
CA GLN A 23 0.87 -17.49 2.34
C GLN A 23 0.58 -16.02 2.06
N TRP A 24 0.11 -15.33 3.09
CA TRP A 24 -0.25 -13.92 3.05
C TRP A 24 0.37 -13.17 4.21
N ALA A 25 0.71 -11.91 3.97
CA ALA A 25 0.99 -10.94 5.01
C ALA A 25 0.25 -9.65 4.72
N MET A 26 -0.09 -8.91 5.78
CA MET A 26 -0.73 -7.61 5.67
C MET A 26 -0.15 -6.66 6.70
N TYR A 27 0.04 -5.41 6.29
CA TYR A 27 0.49 -4.33 7.15
C TYR A 27 -0.44 -3.14 6.98
N PHE A 28 -0.91 -2.58 8.09
CA PHE A 28 -1.70 -1.35 8.09
C PHE A 28 -1.03 -0.34 9.00
N PHE A 29 -0.83 0.86 8.50
CA PHE A 29 -0.25 1.95 9.27
C PHE A 29 -0.99 3.26 9.00
N LYS A 30 -1.20 4.01 10.06
CA LYS A 30 -1.81 5.34 10.05
C LYS A 30 -0.91 6.33 10.78
N TRP A 31 -0.69 7.46 10.14
CA TRP A 31 -0.03 8.63 10.71
C TRP A 31 -1.07 9.74 10.87
N LEU A 32 -1.20 10.25 12.09
CA LEU A 32 -2.06 11.40 12.38
C LEU A 32 -1.47 12.67 11.73
N PRO A 33 -2.30 13.70 11.46
CA PRO A 33 -1.86 14.99 10.92
C PRO A 33 -0.63 15.54 11.66
N GLY A 34 0.34 16.05 10.91
CA GLY A 34 1.57 16.57 11.51
C GLY A 34 2.75 16.69 10.54
N ARG A 35 3.73 17.54 10.90
CA ARG A 35 4.84 17.96 10.03
C ARG A 35 5.64 16.83 9.38
N THR A 36 5.68 15.64 9.99
CA THR A 36 6.52 14.51 9.55
C THR A 36 5.74 13.33 8.98
N ALA A 37 4.41 13.33 9.05
CA ALA A 37 3.57 12.20 8.60
C ALA A 37 3.83 11.84 7.12
N GLY A 38 3.89 12.86 6.26
CA GLY A 38 4.20 12.68 4.83
C GLY A 38 5.64 12.20 4.55
N LEU A 39 6.60 12.44 5.45
CA LEU A 39 7.97 11.96 5.28
C LEU A 39 8.10 10.47 5.62
N PHE A 40 7.40 10.02 6.66
CA PHE A 40 7.47 8.63 7.09
C PHE A 40 6.79 7.69 6.12
N ILE A 41 5.62 8.07 5.60
CA ILE A 41 4.94 7.24 4.60
C ILE A 41 5.75 7.06 3.32
N LYS A 42 6.56 8.06 2.93
CA LYS A 42 7.47 7.95 1.78
C LYS A 42 8.47 6.82 1.98
N ASN A 43 9.08 6.73 3.16
CA ASN A 43 10.08 5.70 3.45
C ASN A 43 9.47 4.29 3.53
N HIS A 44 8.16 4.19 3.70
CA HIS A 44 7.41 2.93 3.75
C HIS A 44 6.75 2.54 2.43
N ARG A 45 7.07 3.24 1.35
CA ARG A 45 6.71 2.75 0.02
C ARG A 45 7.43 1.43 -0.26
N PRO A 46 6.75 0.42 -0.85
CA PRO A 46 7.36 -0.88 -1.12
C PRO A 46 8.65 -0.79 -1.93
N ASP A 47 8.73 0.12 -2.90
CA ASP A 47 9.91 0.36 -3.74
C ASP A 47 11.11 0.97 -2.98
N ILE A 48 10.94 1.38 -1.73
CA ILE A 48 12.01 1.88 -0.86
C ILE A 48 12.30 0.88 0.27
N CYS A 49 11.27 0.45 1.00
CA CYS A 49 11.47 -0.36 2.21
C CYS A 49 11.86 -1.81 1.90
N LEU A 50 11.24 -2.44 0.89
CA LEU A 50 11.52 -3.85 0.59
C LEU A 50 12.92 -4.06 0.01
N PRO A 51 13.44 -3.19 -0.89
CA PRO A 51 14.84 -3.23 -1.28
C PRO A 51 15.81 -3.02 -0.12
N ALA A 52 15.49 -2.12 0.82
CA ALA A 52 16.31 -1.93 2.02
C ALA A 52 16.34 -3.17 2.92
N SER A 53 15.33 -4.05 2.84
CA SER A 53 15.30 -5.35 3.51
C SER A 53 15.95 -6.50 2.72
N GLY A 54 16.54 -6.20 1.54
CA GLY A 54 17.25 -7.17 0.70
C GLY A 54 16.41 -7.84 -0.39
N MET A 55 15.18 -7.37 -0.64
CA MET A 55 14.34 -7.88 -1.73
C MET A 55 14.65 -7.16 -3.06
N THR A 56 14.50 -7.86 -4.19
CA THR A 56 14.72 -7.25 -5.51
C THR A 56 13.39 -6.95 -6.19
N LEU A 57 13.14 -5.70 -6.58
CA LEU A 57 11.98 -5.36 -7.40
C LEU A 57 12.14 -5.96 -8.81
N ARG A 58 11.12 -6.69 -9.27
CA ARG A 58 11.03 -7.29 -10.61
C ARG A 58 10.08 -6.46 -11.46
N GLY A 59 10.59 -5.89 -12.54
CA GLY A 59 9.79 -5.05 -13.44
C GLY A 59 9.46 -3.68 -12.86
N GLY A 60 8.36 -3.09 -13.32
CA GLY A 60 7.91 -1.75 -12.91
C GLY A 60 6.72 -1.78 -11.95
N VAL A 61 6.32 -0.59 -11.50
CA VAL A 61 5.12 -0.40 -10.67
C VAL A 61 3.88 -0.40 -11.55
N ASN A 62 2.91 -1.26 -11.23
CA ASN A 62 1.63 -1.34 -11.93
C ASN A 62 0.55 -0.58 -11.16
N HIS A 63 -0.02 0.45 -11.79
CA HIS A 63 -1.15 1.20 -11.22
C HIS A 63 -2.45 0.62 -11.75
N LYS A 64 -3.34 0.17 -10.86
CA LYS A 64 -4.64 -0.42 -11.23
C LYS A 64 -5.71 -0.15 -10.18
N VAL A 65 -6.94 -0.56 -10.47
CA VAL A 65 -8.06 -0.51 -9.54
C VAL A 65 -8.49 -1.94 -9.23
N ILE A 66 -8.60 -2.26 -7.94
CA ILE A 66 -9.22 -3.49 -7.46
C ILE A 66 -10.60 -3.12 -6.92
N THR A 67 -11.65 -3.64 -7.56
CA THR A 67 -13.02 -3.47 -7.07
C THR A 67 -13.34 -4.53 -6.02
N VAL A 68 -13.71 -4.10 -4.81
CA VAL A 68 -14.05 -4.96 -3.68
C VAL A 68 -15.38 -4.49 -3.12
N ASN A 69 -16.37 -5.40 -3.04
CA ASN A 69 -17.71 -5.08 -2.49
C ASN A 69 -18.36 -3.82 -3.09
N GLY A 70 -18.13 -3.58 -4.39
CA GLY A 70 -18.64 -2.42 -5.13
C GLY A 70 -17.83 -1.12 -4.95
N VAL A 71 -16.73 -1.15 -4.21
CA VAL A 71 -15.82 -0.01 -4.02
C VAL A 71 -14.56 -0.22 -4.85
N GLY A 72 -14.25 0.74 -5.73
CA GLY A 72 -13.00 0.74 -6.49
C GLY A 72 -11.85 1.27 -5.64
N LEU A 73 -10.83 0.43 -5.41
CA LEU A 73 -9.64 0.76 -4.64
C LEU A 73 -8.45 0.94 -5.59
N PRO A 74 -7.94 2.17 -5.81
CA PRO A 74 -6.68 2.35 -6.51
C PRO A 74 -5.55 1.68 -5.74
N VAL A 75 -4.72 0.94 -6.46
CA VAL A 75 -3.62 0.17 -5.90
C VAL A 75 -2.38 0.31 -6.76
N ARG A 76 -1.23 0.41 -6.10
CA ARG A 76 0.07 0.19 -6.74
C ARG A 76 0.48 -1.24 -6.47
N SER A 77 0.75 -1.98 -7.53
CA SER A 77 1.15 -3.38 -7.47
C SER A 77 2.59 -3.54 -7.91
N TYR A 78 3.34 -4.30 -7.12
CA TYR A 78 4.75 -4.56 -7.30
C TYR A 78 4.98 -6.07 -7.27
N VAL A 79 6.05 -6.51 -7.92
CA VAL A 79 6.54 -7.89 -7.81
C VAL A 79 7.95 -7.83 -7.26
N PHE A 80 8.18 -8.45 -6.12
CA PHE A 80 9.50 -8.58 -5.53
C PHE A 80 9.96 -10.03 -5.57
N GLU A 81 11.28 -10.21 -5.55
CA GLU A 81 11.94 -11.49 -5.40
C GLU A 81 12.73 -11.49 -4.08
N SER A 82 12.49 -12.50 -3.26
CA SER A 82 13.28 -12.80 -2.06
C SER A 82 13.79 -14.23 -2.17
N GLY A 83 15.09 -14.38 -2.46
CA GLY A 83 15.66 -15.69 -2.79
C GLY A 83 15.07 -16.26 -4.07
N ARG A 84 14.24 -17.30 -3.95
CA ARG A 84 13.53 -17.94 -5.09
C ARG A 84 12.01 -17.74 -5.04
N VAL A 85 11.52 -16.93 -4.09
CA VAL A 85 10.09 -16.72 -3.88
C VAL A 85 9.70 -15.37 -4.46
N LEU A 86 8.64 -15.36 -5.26
CA LEU A 86 8.00 -14.14 -5.73
C LEU A 86 6.99 -13.63 -4.69
N LEU A 87 6.99 -12.33 -4.50
CA LEU A 87 6.07 -11.61 -3.63
C LEU A 87 5.31 -10.58 -4.46
N HIS A 88 3.99 -10.77 -4.58
CA HIS A 88 3.12 -9.76 -5.18
C HIS A 88 2.63 -8.84 -4.07
N VAL A 89 3.04 -7.57 -4.13
CA VAL A 89 2.74 -6.57 -3.10
C VAL A 89 1.72 -5.59 -3.65
N TYR A 90 0.65 -5.39 -2.89
CA TYR A 90 -0.46 -4.50 -3.19
C TYR A 90 -0.49 -3.38 -2.16
N TYR A 91 -0.10 -2.19 -2.61
CA TYR A 91 0.00 -1.00 -1.76
C TYR A 91 -1.16 -0.05 -2.04
N PHE A 92 -1.96 0.14 -1.01
CA PHE A 92 -3.04 1.11 -0.96
C PHE A 92 -2.64 2.28 -0.08
N TYR A 93 -2.99 3.48 -0.51
CA TYR A 93 -2.63 4.72 0.16
C TYR A 93 -3.83 5.66 0.18
N TRP A 94 -4.04 6.30 1.32
CA TRP A 94 -5.06 7.32 1.52
C TRP A 94 -4.47 8.48 2.33
N ASP A 95 -4.80 9.71 1.94
CA ASP A 95 -4.38 10.92 2.66
C ASP A 95 -5.52 11.94 2.85
N GLY A 96 -6.75 11.42 2.85
CA GLY A 96 -7.97 12.21 2.91
C GLY A 96 -8.40 12.86 1.61
N SER A 97 -7.65 12.71 0.52
CA SER A 97 -8.15 13.04 -0.80
C SER A 97 -9.02 11.92 -1.37
N ALA A 98 -9.98 12.28 -2.23
CA ALA A 98 -10.75 11.30 -2.96
C ALA A 98 -9.80 10.45 -3.84
N PRO A 99 -10.00 9.12 -3.93
CA PRO A 99 -9.17 8.27 -4.77
C PRO A 99 -9.32 8.67 -6.24
N GLU A 100 -8.30 9.29 -6.84
CA GLU A 100 -8.26 9.55 -8.28
C GLU A 100 -7.48 8.45 -8.99
N VAL A 101 -8.17 7.77 -9.90
CA VAL A 101 -7.72 6.59 -10.64
C VAL A 101 -6.55 6.89 -11.60
N THR A 102 -6.39 8.15 -12.02
CA THR A 102 -5.38 8.57 -13.02
C THR A 102 -4.13 9.19 -12.43
N ALA A 103 -4.07 9.38 -11.12
CA ALA A 103 -3.04 10.20 -10.53
C ALA A 103 -1.73 9.41 -10.39
N LYS A 104 -0.87 9.56 -11.40
CA LYS A 104 0.59 9.40 -11.28
C LYS A 104 1.18 10.17 -10.09
N ASP A 105 0.43 11.11 -9.49
CA ASP A 105 0.97 12.13 -8.60
C ASP A 105 0.12 12.43 -7.34
N GLN A 106 -0.58 11.46 -6.72
CA GLN A 106 -1.16 11.69 -5.37
C GLN A 106 -0.10 11.82 -4.26
N GLU A 107 1.19 11.60 -4.58
CA GLU A 107 2.32 11.80 -3.68
C GLU A 107 3.23 12.95 -4.17
N ASN A 108 2.68 13.96 -4.87
CA ASN A 108 3.45 15.15 -5.24
C ASN A 108 3.69 16.05 -4.01
N TRP A 109 4.57 15.61 -3.13
CA TRP A 109 4.95 16.29 -1.89
C TRP A 109 6.04 17.36 -2.09
N THR A 110 6.21 17.84 -3.32
CA THR A 110 7.06 18.99 -3.66
C THR A 110 6.49 20.28 -3.07
N ALA A 111 7.32 21.32 -2.94
CA ALA A 111 6.84 22.63 -2.47
C ALA A 111 5.67 23.17 -3.32
N ALA A 112 5.69 22.88 -4.63
CA ALA A 112 4.60 23.23 -5.56
C ALA A 112 3.32 22.43 -5.29
N GLY A 113 3.42 21.11 -5.11
CA GLY A 113 2.25 20.26 -4.80
C GLY A 113 1.62 20.58 -3.44
N ARG A 114 2.42 21.02 -2.44
CA ARG A 114 1.90 21.51 -1.16
C ARG A 114 1.12 22.82 -1.31
N LEU A 115 1.62 23.76 -2.12
CA LEU A 115 0.93 25.03 -2.38
C LEU A 115 -0.39 24.80 -3.13
N GLU A 116 -0.39 23.85 -4.07
CA GLU A 116 -1.61 23.43 -4.77
C GLU A 116 -2.63 22.77 -3.84
N ALA A 117 -2.19 21.90 -2.93
CA ALA A 117 -3.06 21.28 -1.92
C ALA A 117 -3.70 22.32 -0.97
N VAL A 118 -2.93 23.34 -0.56
CA VAL A 118 -3.44 24.48 0.23
C VAL A 118 -4.46 25.27 -0.57
N ARG A 119 -4.17 25.58 -1.84
CA ARG A 119 -5.08 26.31 -2.73
C ARG A 119 -6.41 25.55 -2.94
N ARG A 120 -6.37 24.22 -2.97
CA ARG A 120 -7.55 23.35 -3.08
C ARG A 120 -8.29 23.13 -1.74
N GLY A 121 -7.83 23.74 -0.65
CA GLY A 121 -8.47 23.63 0.67
C GLY A 121 -8.38 22.24 1.30
N LYS A 122 -7.36 21.44 0.93
CA LYS A 122 -7.19 20.08 1.46
C LYS A 122 -6.95 20.15 2.98
N ARG A 123 -7.84 19.53 3.76
CA ARG A 123 -7.66 19.37 5.20
C ARG A 123 -6.61 18.28 5.44
N ASP A 124 -5.61 18.56 6.27
CA ASP A 124 -4.67 17.54 6.72
C ASP A 124 -5.39 16.61 7.70
N VAL A 125 -5.83 15.45 7.20
CA VAL A 125 -6.54 14.43 7.99
C VAL A 125 -5.64 13.23 8.30
N GLY A 126 -4.33 13.37 8.05
CA GLY A 126 -3.36 12.30 8.22
C GLY A 126 -3.26 11.40 6.99
N THR A 127 -2.39 10.40 7.09
CA THR A 127 -2.13 9.46 6.01
C THR A 127 -2.27 8.03 6.50
N GLN A 128 -2.74 7.15 5.63
CA GLN A 128 -2.95 5.74 5.89
C GLN A 128 -2.37 4.94 4.73
N MET A 129 -1.79 3.80 5.04
CA MET A 129 -1.45 2.80 4.05
C MET A 129 -1.89 1.41 4.50
N LEU A 130 -2.22 0.59 3.51
CA LEU A 130 -2.43 -0.83 3.63
C LEU A 130 -1.54 -1.52 2.62
N GLU A 131 -0.75 -2.49 3.08
CA GLU A 131 0.02 -3.37 2.23
C GLU A 131 -0.53 -4.78 2.40
N LEU A 132 -0.85 -5.42 1.28
CA LEU A 132 -1.18 -6.84 1.22
C LEU A 132 -0.11 -7.54 0.38
N VAL A 133 0.46 -8.61 0.92
CA VAL A 133 1.56 -9.37 0.30
C VAL A 133 1.09 -10.79 0.04
N ALA A 134 1.13 -11.20 -1.21
CA ALA A 134 0.84 -12.55 -1.66
C ALA A 134 2.15 -13.26 -2.03
N PHE A 135 2.42 -14.42 -1.43
CA PHE A 135 3.66 -15.15 -1.62
C PHE A 135 3.47 -16.33 -2.57
N GLY A 136 4.44 -16.56 -3.45
CA GLY A 136 4.55 -17.79 -4.23
C GLY A 136 3.59 -17.92 -5.41
N TYR A 137 2.95 -16.83 -5.84
CA TYR A 137 2.23 -16.81 -7.11
C TYR A 137 3.21 -16.62 -8.27
N ASP A 138 3.07 -17.43 -9.32
CA ASP A 138 3.94 -17.38 -10.50
C ASP A 138 3.52 -16.28 -11.50
N THR A 139 2.25 -15.87 -11.46
CA THR A 139 1.68 -14.90 -12.40
C THR A 139 0.94 -13.77 -11.69
N GLN A 140 0.99 -12.58 -12.31
CA GLN A 140 0.29 -11.41 -11.81
C GLN A 140 -1.23 -11.61 -11.80
N GLU A 141 -1.76 -12.30 -12.80
CA GLU A 141 -3.20 -12.58 -12.94
C GLU A 141 -3.71 -13.46 -11.80
N ALA A 142 -2.98 -14.52 -11.43
CA ALA A 142 -3.34 -15.40 -10.33
C ALA A 142 -3.29 -14.65 -8.99
N ALA A 143 -2.22 -13.88 -8.76
CA ALA A 143 -2.08 -13.04 -7.57
C ALA A 143 -3.22 -12.01 -7.47
N ASP A 144 -3.61 -11.38 -8.59
CA ASP A 144 -4.66 -10.36 -8.62
C ASP A 144 -6.04 -10.93 -8.30
N ALA A 145 -6.36 -12.11 -8.83
CA ALA A 145 -7.59 -12.80 -8.52
C ALA A 145 -7.65 -13.13 -7.02
N ALA A 146 -6.58 -13.70 -6.48
CA ALA A 146 -6.50 -14.07 -5.07
C ALA A 146 -6.54 -12.84 -4.15
N ALA A 147 -5.86 -11.74 -4.52
CA ALA A 147 -5.87 -10.50 -3.76
C ALA A 147 -7.28 -9.90 -3.67
N ARG A 148 -8.06 -9.93 -4.77
CA ARG A 148 -9.48 -9.49 -4.75
C ARG A 148 -10.30 -10.31 -3.76
N GLU A 149 -10.14 -11.63 -3.75
CA GLU A 149 -10.85 -12.51 -2.83
C GLU A 149 -10.46 -12.27 -1.37
N GLN A 150 -9.16 -12.12 -1.08
CA GLN A 150 -8.70 -11.80 0.28
C GLN A 150 -9.24 -10.45 0.76
N LEU A 151 -9.15 -9.41 -0.08
CA LEU A 151 -9.65 -8.09 0.27
C LEU A 151 -11.17 -8.10 0.50
N ALA A 152 -11.94 -8.89 -0.25
CA ALA A 152 -13.39 -9.02 -0.04
C ALA A 152 -13.75 -9.61 1.32
N ARG A 153 -12.88 -10.46 1.89
CA ARG A 153 -13.05 -11.03 3.23
C ARG A 153 -12.63 -10.08 4.34
N ILE A 154 -11.68 -9.19 4.07
CA ILE A 154 -11.13 -8.25 5.08
C ILE A 154 -11.98 -6.97 5.13
N ILE A 155 -12.33 -6.43 3.96
CA ILE A 155 -13.04 -5.16 3.82
C ILE A 155 -14.54 -5.42 3.91
N HIS A 156 -15.09 -5.19 5.09
CA HIS A 156 -16.52 -5.18 5.32
C HIS A 156 -17.07 -3.79 5.02
N ARG A 157 -18.22 -3.70 4.35
CA ARG A 157 -18.98 -2.45 4.33
C ARG A 157 -19.45 -2.17 5.76
N GLY A 158 -18.99 -1.05 6.32
CA GLY A 158 -19.55 -0.48 7.55
C GLY A 158 -20.91 0.14 7.32
#